data_AF-A0A844D0V4-F1
#
_entry.id   AF-A0A844D0V4-F1
#
_cell.length_a   1.000
_cell.length_b   1.000
_cell.length_c   1.000
_cell.angle_alpha   90.00
_cell.angle_beta   90.00
_cell.angle_gamma   90.00
#
_symmetry.space_group_name_H-M   'P 1'
#
loop_
_entity.id
_entity.type
_entity.pdbx_description
1 polymer ?
#
loop_
_entity_poly.entity_id
_entity_poly.type
_entity_poly.pdbx_seq_one_letter_code
_entity_poly.pdbx_strand_id
1 'polypeptide(L)'
;MPNLFEFALIWITAINIAAFLWMALDKRAARKRRRRIPERRLLWLAALGGTPGIFAAIHGFSHKTRKQPFRRYLFTILAVQIIVAGLWLAR
;
A
#
# COMPACT_ATOMS: atom_id res chain seq x y z
N MET A 1 29.28 3.85 -6.03
CA MET A 1 28.02 4.06 -6.78
C MET A 1 26.99 3.13 -6.16
N PRO A 2 25.78 3.61 -5.83
CA PRO A 2 24.79 2.75 -5.21
C PRO A 2 24.43 1.59 -6.15
N ASN A 3 24.39 0.40 -5.57
CA ASN A 3 24.15 -0.83 -6.32
C ASN A 3 22.67 -0.87 -6.73
N LEU A 4 22.31 -1.64 -7.78
CA LEU A 4 20.90 -1.84 -8.17
C LEU A 4 20.03 -2.29 -6.98
N PHE A 5 20.61 -3.09 -6.08
CA PHE A 5 19.98 -3.54 -4.84
C PHE A 5 19.69 -2.39 -3.86
N GLU A 6 20.61 -1.44 -3.70
CA GLU A 6 20.41 -0.28 -2.83
C GLU A 6 19.32 0.63 -3.39
N PHE A 7 19.31 0.85 -4.70
CA PHE A 7 18.23 1.58 -5.36
C PHE A 7 16.87 0.92 -5.15
N ALA A 8 16.79 -0.41 -5.26
CA ALA A 8 15.57 -1.17 -5.00
C ALA A 8 15.09 -1.02 -3.55
N LEU A 9 15.99 -1.12 -2.56
CA LEU A 9 15.66 -0.94 -1.15
C LEU A 9 15.15 0.47 -0.84
N ILE A 10 15.79 1.51 -1.39
CA ILE A 10 15.35 2.90 -1.24
C ILE A 10 13.96 3.07 -1.85
N TRP A 11 13.73 2.53 -3.05
CA TRP A 11 12.43 2.60 -3.72
C TRP A 11 11.32 1.92 -2.91
N ILE A 12 11.56 0.70 -2.42
CA ILE A 12 10.60 -0.07 -1.61
C ILE A 12 10.32 0.66 -0.30
N THR A 13 11.34 1.21 0.35
CA THR A 13 11.16 1.92 1.62
C THR A 13 10.36 3.22 1.40
N ALA A 14 10.73 4.00 0.38
CA ALA A 14 10.05 5.24 0.03
C ALA A 14 8.57 5.00 -0.31
N ILE A 15 8.25 3.96 -1.08
CA ILE A 15 6.87 3.68 -1.47
C ILE A 15 6.01 3.19 -0.29
N ASN A 16 6.59 2.43 0.64
CA ASN A 16 5.91 2.02 1.86
C ASN A 16 5.61 3.22 2.78
N ILE A 17 6.57 4.12 2.94
CA ILE A 17 6.38 5.37 3.70
C ILE A 17 5.32 6.25 3.03
N ALA A 18 5.39 6.42 1.71
CA ALA A 18 4.42 7.19 0.94
C ALA A 18 3.01 6.59 1.11
N ALA A 19 2.85 5.28 0.97
CA ALA A 19 1.56 4.61 1.14
C ALA A 19 0.99 4.79 2.55
N PHE A 20 1.84 4.73 3.58
CA PHE A 20 1.45 4.98 4.97
C PHE A 20 0.99 6.44 5.18
N LEU A 21 1.78 7.41 4.71
CA LEU A 21 1.47 8.84 4.80
C LEU A 21 0.18 9.20 4.08
N TRP A 22 -0.05 8.65 2.89
CA TRP A 22 -1.28 8.87 2.13
C TRP A 22 -2.51 8.39 2.90
N MET A 23 -2.43 7.25 3.58
CA MET A 23 -3.53 6.78 4.40
C MET A 23 -3.70 7.61 5.69
N ALA A 24 -2.59 8.07 6.29
CA ALA A 24 -2.63 8.98 7.43
C ALA A 24 -3.27 10.33 7.08
N LEU A 25 -2.98 10.85 5.89
CA LEU A 25 -3.57 12.06 5.33
C LEU A 25 -5.06 11.87 5.06
N ASP A 26 -5.48 10.72 4.52
CA ASP A 26 -6.91 10.42 4.35
C ASP A 26 -7.66 10.42 5.69
N LYS A 27 -7.06 9.86 6.75
CA LYS A 27 -7.61 9.93 8.12
C LYS A 27 -7.73 11.37 8.62
N ARG A 28 -6.71 12.21 8.40
CA ARG A 28 -6.76 13.64 8.76
C ARG A 28 -7.81 14.40 7.95
N ALA A 29 -7.94 14.13 6.66
CA ALA A 29 -8.95 14.72 5.79
C ALA A 29 -10.37 14.35 6.25
N ALA A 30 -10.58 13.09 6.64
CA ALA A 30 -11.85 12.62 7.18
C ALA A 30 -12.25 13.31 8.50
N ARG A 31 -11.28 13.64 9.37
CA ARG A 31 -11.54 14.42 10.59
C ARG A 31 -11.87 15.89 10.27
N LYS A 32 -11.21 16.48 9.28
CA LYS A 32 -11.41 17.87 8.87
C LYS A 32 -12.59 18.08 7.89
N ARG A 33 -13.45 17.07 7.65
CA ARG A 33 -14.50 17.06 6.60
C ARG A 33 -13.98 17.51 5.22
N ARG A 34 -12.69 17.31 4.93
CA ARG A 34 -12.07 17.62 3.64
C ARG A 34 -12.32 16.47 2.66
N ARG A 35 -12.14 16.74 1.37
CA ARG A 35 -12.30 15.76 0.29
C ARG A 35 -11.44 14.53 0.57
N ARG A 36 -12.06 13.35 0.65
CA ARG A 36 -11.36 12.07 0.84
C ARG A 36 -10.52 11.74 -0.38
N ILE A 37 -9.43 11.03 -0.15
CA ILE A 37 -8.55 10.58 -1.22
C ILE A 37 -9.23 9.40 -1.93
N PRO A 38 -9.28 9.37 -3.27
CA PRO A 38 -9.87 8.24 -3.99
C PRO A 38 -9.07 6.96 -3.73
N GLU A 39 -9.79 5.89 -3.37
CA GLU A 39 -9.26 4.55 -3.09
C GLU A 39 -8.34 4.03 -4.20
N ARG A 40 -8.60 4.41 -5.45
CA ARG A 40 -7.81 4.07 -6.63
C ARG A 40 -6.33 4.46 -6.49
N ARG A 41 -6.00 5.61 -5.86
CA ARG A 41 -4.59 6.02 -5.66
C ARG A 41 -3.86 5.12 -4.68
N LEU A 42 -4.54 4.71 -3.62
CA LEU A 42 -3.99 3.75 -2.64
C LEU A 42 -3.79 2.37 -3.30
N LEU A 43 -4.70 1.94 -4.17
CA LEU A 43 -4.54 0.69 -4.93
C LEU A 43 -3.35 0.74 -5.89
N TRP A 44 -3.11 1.86 -6.57
CA TRP A 44 -1.92 2.06 -7.39
C TRP A 44 -0.62 1.99 -6.57
N LEU A 45 -0.60 2.61 -5.38
CA LEU A 45 0.54 2.51 -4.45
C LEU A 45 0.78 1.07 -4.00
N ALA A 46 -0.27 0.30 -3.71
CA ALA A 46 -0.17 -1.12 -3.39
C ALA A 46 0.39 -1.93 -4.59
N ALA A 47 -0.11 -1.69 -5.80
CA ALA A 47 0.33 -2.37 -7.01
C ALA A 47 1.81 -2.12 -7.31
N LEU A 48 2.31 -0.92 -6.99
CA LEU A 48 3.73 -0.54 -7.15
C LEU A 48 4.65 -1.11 -6.05
N GLY A 49 4.14 -1.84 -5.06
CA GLY A 49 4.93 -2.46 -3.99
C GLY A 49 4.76 -1.84 -2.60
N GLY A 50 3.84 -0.89 -2.43
CA GLY A 50 3.48 -0.30 -1.13
C GLY A 50 2.53 -1.14 -0.28
N THR A 51 2.22 -2.38 -0.68
CA THR A 51 1.31 -3.31 0.02
C THR A 51 1.61 -3.43 1.52
N PRO A 52 2.88 -3.61 1.97
CA PRO A 52 3.24 -3.67 3.38
C PRO A 52 2.92 -2.36 4.13
N GLY A 53 3.22 -1.21 3.54
CA GLY A 53 2.99 0.12 4.11
C GLY A 53 1.50 0.44 4.24
N ILE A 54 0.68 -0.04 3.30
CA ILE A 54 -0.79 0.01 3.41
C ILE A 54 -1.25 -0.91 4.53
N PHE A 55 -0.73 -2.14 4.65
CA PHE A 55 -1.10 -3.04 5.74
C PHE A 55 -0.73 -2.48 7.12
N ALA A 56 0.45 -1.88 7.24
CA ALA A 56 0.93 -1.20 8.45
C ALA A 56 0.03 -0.01 8.80
N ALA A 57 -0.39 0.78 7.81
CA ALA A 57 -1.34 1.87 8.01
C ALA A 57 -2.74 1.36 8.41
N ILE A 58 -3.21 0.24 7.87
CA ILE A 58 -4.49 -0.36 8.28
C ILE A 58 -4.42 -0.75 9.77
N HIS A 59 -3.34 -1.42 10.19
CA HIS A 59 -3.14 -1.81 11.59
C HIS A 59 -3.00 -0.61 12.51
N GLY A 60 -2.18 0.38 12.15
CA GLY A 60 -1.94 1.58 12.96
C GLY A 60 -3.11 2.56 13.04
N PHE A 61 -4.02 2.55 12.06
CA PHE A 61 -5.18 3.45 12.05
C PHE A 61 -6.51 2.80 12.43
N SER A 62 -6.54 1.47 12.64
CA SER A 62 -7.48 0.56 13.33
C SER A 62 -9.00 0.76 13.20
N HIS A 63 -9.51 1.78 12.50
CA HIS A 63 -10.92 2.14 12.62
C HIS A 63 -11.69 2.37 11.31
N LYS A 64 -11.05 2.35 10.14
CA LYS A 64 -11.73 2.61 8.86
C LYS A 64 -11.30 1.68 7.72
N THR A 65 -11.68 0.42 7.83
CA THR A 65 -11.77 -0.52 6.69
C THR A 65 -13.15 -1.20 6.65
N ARG A 66 -14.21 -0.51 7.11
CA ARG A 66 -15.58 -1.04 7.14
C ARG A 66 -16.37 -0.89 5.83
N LYS A 67 -15.91 -0.13 4.83
CA LYS A 67 -16.57 -0.09 3.51
C LYS A 67 -15.83 -1.01 2.53
N GLN A 68 -16.49 -2.10 2.14
CA GLN A 68 -15.94 -3.21 1.34
C GLN A 68 -16.03 -2.96 -0.18
N PRO A 69 -15.13 -2.15 -0.74
CA PRO A 69 -14.43 -2.71 -1.91
C PRO A 69 -12.90 -2.64 -1.78
N PHE A 70 -12.37 -1.67 -1.03
CA PHE A 70 -10.91 -1.46 -0.93
C PHE A 70 -10.14 -2.67 -0.39
N ARG A 71 -10.62 -3.29 0.69
CA ARG A 71 -9.96 -4.46 1.30
C ARG A 71 -9.91 -5.63 0.32
N ARG A 72 -10.94 -5.81 -0.49
CA ARG A 72 -11.05 -6.90 -1.47
C ARG A 72 -9.98 -6.72 -2.55
N TYR A 73 -9.88 -5.52 -3.13
CA TYR A 73 -8.85 -5.20 -4.12
C TYR A 73 -7.42 -5.30 -3.57
N LEU A 74 -7.19 -4.86 -2.33
CA LEU A 74 -5.88 -4.99 -1.69
C LEU A 74 -5.46 -6.46 -1.52
N PHE A 75 -6.38 -7.32 -1.08
CA PHE A 75 -6.14 -8.76 -0.97
C PHE A 75 -5.92 -9.41 -2.34
N THR A 76 -6.64 -8.98 -3.38
CA THR A 76 -6.40 -9.44 -4.76
C THR A 76 -4.98 -9.09 -5.23
N ILE A 77 -4.54 -7.84 -5.02
CA ILE A 77 -3.17 -7.42 -5.38
C ILE A 77 -2.12 -8.24 -4.62
N LEU A 78 -2.33 -8.45 -3.33
CA LEU A 78 -1.43 -9.26 -2.50
C LEU A 78 -1.36 -10.71 -2.99
N ALA A 79 -2.52 -11.32 -3.30
CA ALA A 79 -2.58 -12.68 -3.83
C ALA A 79 -1.84 -12.81 -5.16
N VAL A 80 -2.02 -11.84 -6.07
CA VAL A 80 -1.27 -11.81 -7.34
C VAL A 80 0.23 -11.68 -7.11
N GLN A 81 0.67 -10.81 -6.19
CA GLN A 81 2.10 -10.68 -5.85
C GLN A 81 2.68 -11.99 -5.32
N ILE A 82 1.96 -12.69 -4.43
CA ILE A 82 2.41 -13.97 -3.87
C ILE A 82 2.48 -15.05 -4.96
N ILE A 83 1.48 -15.13 -5.85
CA ILE A 83 1.47 -16.11 -6.95
C ILE A 83 2.65 -15.85 -7.90
N VAL A 84 2.87 -14.59 -8.29
CA VAL A 84 3.99 -14.22 -9.18
C VAL A 84 5.33 -14.51 -8.52
N ALA A 85 5.50 -14.14 -7.25
CA ALA A 85 6.73 -14.43 -6.51
C ALA A 85 6.97 -15.94 -6.35
N GLY A 86 5.92 -16.71 -6.05
CA GLY A 86 5.98 -18.16 -5.94
C GLY A 86 6.33 -18.83 -7.27
N LEU A 87 5.76 -18.38 -8.38
CA LEU A 87 6.12 -18.84 -9.73
C LEU A 87 7.56 -18.51 -10.10
N TRP A 88 8.07 -17.36 -9.66
CA TRP A 88 9.48 -16.97 -9.85
C TRP A 88 10.44 -17.85 -9.03
N LEU A 89 10.07 -18.22 -7.81
CA LEU A 89 10.83 -19.10 -6.92
C LEU A 89 10.77 -20.58 -7.32
N ALA A 90 9.67 -21.00 -7.96
CA ALA A 90 9.48 -22.36 -8.45
C ALA A 90 10.14 -22.63 -9.82
N ARG A 91 10.82 -21.63 -10.38
CA ARG A 91 11.57 -21.70 -11.63
C ARG A 91 13.07 -21.73 -11.32
#